data_AF-A0A6L5XAN5-F1
#
_entry.id   AF-A0A6L5XAN5-F1
#
_cell.length_a   1.000
_cell.length_b   1.000
_cell.length_c   1.000
_cell.angle_alpha   90.00
_cell.angle_beta   90.00
_cell.angle_gamma   90.00
#
_symmetry.space_group_name_H-M   'P 1'
#
loop_
_entity.id
_entity.type
_entity.pdbx_description
1 polymer ?
#
loop_
_entity_poly.entity_id
_entity_poly.type
_entity_poly.pdbx_seq_one_letter_code
_entity_poly.pdbx_strand_id
1 'polypeptide(L)'
;MMSWKGVITNAGQQILSQWTANGHTLTIDGASVGSGYVDDINMRVATALAHEEATAAIVSADAVDGGTKFKVQVSPAESTEYVAHEIGLWGHIDDGPRTLIALHQDSQTGINIPTKASSPDFIFALYLVHAISNSDTLTVNIDTSAVVSKSTMDNAIATAVSDASKTLNDKIVSNSEAISTNTSNISKNTADITALNNSLNNKIAWGDQVFLNNGYATDANQCSRTGIYWTSTATANVQGYG
;
A
#
# COMPACT_ATOMS: atom_id res chain seq x y z
N MET A 1 2.41 35.12 27.99
CA MET A 1 2.13 34.27 26.81
C MET A 1 2.94 33.01 27.00
N MET A 2 2.33 31.84 26.84
CA MET A 2 3.05 30.56 26.88
C MET A 2 4.05 30.53 25.72
N SER A 3 5.34 30.37 26.01
CA SER A 3 6.43 30.44 25.03
C SER A 3 7.25 29.16 25.08
N TRP A 4 6.76 28.13 24.40
CA TRP A 4 7.52 26.89 24.24
C TRP A 4 8.74 27.14 23.36
N LYS A 5 9.93 26.93 23.92
CA LYS A 5 11.20 26.98 23.21
C LYS A 5 11.55 25.58 22.75
N GLY A 6 11.73 25.40 21.44
CA GLY A 6 12.15 24.13 20.84
C GLY A 6 13.60 24.17 20.36
N VAL A 7 14.35 23.10 20.62
CA VAL A 7 15.66 22.86 20.00
C VAL A 7 15.75 21.46 19.42
N ILE A 8 16.52 21.31 18.34
CA ILE A 8 17.05 20.00 17.93
C ILE A 8 18.30 19.75 18.77
N THR A 9 18.38 18.59 19.42
CA THR A 9 19.54 18.19 20.22
C THR A 9 20.74 17.89 19.30
N ASN A 10 21.94 17.86 19.85
CA ASN A 10 23.13 17.53 19.08
C ASN A 10 23.08 16.09 18.54
N ALA A 11 22.54 15.15 19.33
CA ALA A 11 22.32 13.78 18.88
C ALA A 11 21.23 13.71 17.78
N GLY A 12 20.16 14.49 17.93
CA GLY A 12 19.13 14.68 16.90
C GLY A 12 19.70 15.23 15.59
N GLN A 13 20.58 16.25 15.67
CA GLN A 13 21.25 16.78 14.49
C GLN A 13 22.15 15.75 13.81
N GLN A 14 22.83 14.89 14.57
CA GLN A 14 23.66 13.82 14.01
C GLN A 14 22.83 12.82 13.23
N ILE A 15 21.73 12.31 13.79
CA ILE A 15 20.87 11.35 13.08
C ILE A 15 20.18 11.99 11.87
N LEU A 16 19.79 13.27 11.96
CA LEU A 16 19.21 14.01 10.83
C LEU A 16 20.23 14.18 9.70
N SER A 17 21.49 14.45 10.05
CA SER A 17 22.57 14.55 9.06
C SER A 17 22.87 13.21 8.40
N GLN A 18 22.85 12.11 9.16
CA GLN A 18 23.00 10.76 8.62
C GLN A 18 21.83 10.39 7.71
N TRP A 19 20.60 10.73 8.08
CA TRP A 19 19.41 10.52 7.25
C TRP A 19 19.45 11.32 5.95
N THR A 20 20.05 12.52 5.95
CA THR A 20 20.27 13.28 4.70
C THR A 20 21.37 12.70 3.80
N ALA A 21 22.18 11.77 4.29
CA ALA A 21 23.06 10.98 3.44
C ALA A 21 22.26 9.77 2.92
N ASN A 22 21.97 9.76 1.62
CA ASN A 22 21.08 8.77 0.98
C ASN A 22 21.25 7.32 1.48
N GLY A 23 20.14 6.60 1.64
CA GLY A 23 20.11 5.16 1.92
C GLY A 23 19.78 4.76 3.37
N HIS A 24 19.50 5.74 4.24
CA HIS A 24 19.10 5.52 5.62
C HIS A 24 17.61 5.80 5.84
N THR A 25 16.99 5.12 6.80
CA THR A 25 15.60 5.35 7.21
C THR A 25 15.57 6.01 8.58
N LEU A 26 14.96 7.19 8.67
CA LEU A 26 14.66 7.83 9.95
C LEU A 26 13.29 7.37 10.45
N THR A 27 13.25 6.82 11.64
CA THR A 27 12.02 6.40 12.32
C THR A 27 11.79 7.28 13.54
N ILE A 28 10.64 7.93 13.60
CA ILE A 28 10.18 8.65 14.80
C ILE A 28 9.41 7.66 15.67
N ASP A 29 9.97 7.35 16.83
CA ASP A 29 9.49 6.30 17.75
C ASP A 29 8.30 6.74 18.59
N GLY A 30 8.24 8.02 18.93
CA GLY A 30 7.20 8.56 19.80
C GLY A 30 7.63 9.84 20.50
N ALA A 31 6.80 10.30 21.42
CA ALA A 31 7.07 11.48 22.24
C ALA A 31 7.04 11.14 23.73
N SER A 32 7.61 11.99 24.56
CA SER A 32 7.44 11.95 26.02
C SER A 32 7.23 13.34 26.59
N VAL A 33 6.66 13.39 27.78
CA VAL A 33 6.37 14.63 28.52
C VAL A 33 7.02 14.55 29.89
N GLY A 34 7.50 15.68 30.39
CA GLY A 34 8.19 15.77 31.67
C GLY A 34 7.88 17.04 32.43
N SER A 35 8.08 16.98 33.74
CA SER A 35 7.93 18.10 34.69
C SER A 35 9.26 18.78 35.02
N GLY A 36 10.36 18.27 34.45
CA GLY A 36 11.70 18.78 34.67
C GLY A 36 11.99 20.09 33.94
N TYR A 37 13.22 20.58 34.10
CA TYR A 37 13.71 21.75 33.39
C TYR A 37 15.19 21.56 33.06
N VAL A 38 15.58 21.98 31.86
CA VAL A 38 16.96 22.02 31.39
C VAL A 38 17.27 23.46 31.06
N ASP A 39 18.40 23.97 31.55
CA ASP A 39 18.82 25.32 31.22
C ASP A 39 18.91 25.51 29.71
N ASP A 40 18.49 26.69 29.25
CA ASP A 40 18.43 27.08 27.84
C ASP A 40 19.71 26.81 27.03
N ILE A 41 20.88 26.92 27.67
CA ILE A 41 22.19 26.67 27.06
C ILE A 41 22.50 25.17 26.92
N ASN A 42 21.88 24.33 27.75
CA ASN A 42 22.09 22.89 27.84
C ASN A 42 21.04 22.09 27.08
N MET A 43 19.93 22.69 26.65
CA MET A 43 18.89 21.98 25.90
C MET A 43 19.43 21.25 24.66
N ARG A 44 20.44 21.81 23.99
CA ARG A 44 21.05 21.18 22.81
C ARG A 44 21.89 19.95 23.13
N VAL A 45 22.46 19.87 24.32
CA VAL A 45 23.25 18.70 24.74
C VAL A 45 22.41 17.66 25.48
N ALA A 46 21.13 17.95 25.72
CA ALA A 46 20.22 17.03 26.38
C ALA A 46 20.10 15.71 25.59
N THR A 47 20.19 14.60 26.31
CA THR A 47 20.01 13.24 25.79
C THR A 47 18.72 12.59 26.29
N ALA A 48 18.08 13.19 27.30
CA ALA A 48 16.81 12.79 27.87
C ALA A 48 16.11 14.02 28.47
N LEU A 49 14.84 13.85 28.86
CA LEU A 49 14.11 14.83 29.67
C LEU A 49 14.73 14.89 31.07
N ALA A 50 14.69 16.06 31.70
CA ALA A 50 15.21 16.24 33.06
C ALA A 50 14.38 15.46 34.08
N HIS A 51 13.08 15.35 33.85
CA HIS A 51 12.19 14.49 34.63
C HIS A 51 11.04 13.99 33.76
N GLU A 52 11.19 12.82 33.15
CA GLU A 52 10.13 12.20 32.36
C GLU A 52 9.02 11.66 33.27
N GLU A 53 7.78 12.06 32.98
CA GLU A 53 6.59 11.65 33.73
C GLU A 53 5.82 10.57 32.97
N ALA A 54 5.67 10.74 31.65
CA ALA A 54 4.88 9.86 30.82
C ALA A 54 5.29 9.89 29.34
N THR A 55 4.89 8.86 28.61
CA THR A 55 4.91 8.84 27.15
C THR A 55 3.77 9.69 26.58
N ALA A 56 4.02 10.33 25.44
CA ALA A 56 3.04 11.11 24.70
C ALA A 56 2.81 10.51 23.31
N ALA A 57 1.58 10.60 22.81
CA ALA A 57 1.14 10.01 21.55
C ALA A 57 1.43 10.94 20.38
N ILE A 58 1.98 10.42 19.28
CA ILE A 58 2.05 11.15 18.01
C ILE A 58 0.81 10.78 17.20
N VAL A 59 -0.01 11.77 16.87
CA VAL A 59 -1.33 11.58 16.23
C VAL A 59 -1.28 11.81 14.73
N SER A 60 -0.43 12.73 14.28
CA SER A 60 -0.16 12.96 12.87
C SER A 60 1.23 13.53 12.69
N ALA A 61 1.78 13.30 11.50
CA ALA A 61 2.98 13.94 11.01
C ALA A 61 2.71 14.41 9.57
N ASP A 62 2.52 15.71 9.41
CA ASP A 62 2.17 16.32 8.13
C ASP A 62 3.37 17.09 7.58
N ALA A 63 3.72 16.87 6.31
CA ALA A 63 4.70 17.72 5.63
C ALA A 63 4.15 19.16 5.50
N VAL A 64 4.96 20.15 5.87
CA VAL A 64 4.65 21.58 5.78
C VAL A 64 5.81 22.33 5.15
N ASP A 65 5.57 23.56 4.69
CA ASP A 65 6.67 24.39 4.19
C ASP A 65 7.69 24.62 5.33
N GLY A 66 8.95 24.27 5.06
CA GLY A 66 10.03 24.32 6.05
C GLY A 66 10.14 23.14 7.01
N GLY A 67 9.38 22.03 6.85
CA GLY A 67 9.61 20.82 7.64
C GLY A 67 8.46 19.82 7.79
N THR A 68 8.48 19.04 8.86
CA THR A 68 7.42 18.13 9.27
C THR A 68 6.75 18.68 10.53
N LYS A 69 5.42 18.76 10.51
CA LYS A 69 4.58 19.17 11.64
C LYS A 69 4.04 17.93 12.34
N PHE A 70 4.48 17.70 13.57
CA PHE A 70 4.01 16.64 14.44
C PHE A 70 2.89 17.15 15.35
N LYS A 71 1.78 16.42 15.41
CA LYS A 71 0.74 16.62 16.42
C LYS A 71 0.98 15.65 17.56
N VAL A 72 1.41 16.16 18.71
CA VAL A 72 1.68 15.38 19.92
C VAL A 72 0.52 15.55 20.90
N GLN A 73 0.00 14.45 21.44
CA GLN A 73 -1.06 14.41 22.44
C GLN A 73 -0.54 13.88 23.77
N VAL A 74 -0.92 14.56 24.84
CA VAL A 74 -0.66 14.16 26.22
C VAL A 74 -1.99 13.78 26.86
N SER A 75 -2.03 12.54 27.34
CA SER A 75 -3.14 11.94 28.10
C SER A 75 -3.10 12.38 29.56
N PRO A 76 -4.18 12.20 30.33
CA PRO A 76 -4.18 12.54 31.74
C PRO A 76 -3.20 11.64 32.51
N ALA A 77 -2.67 12.15 33.62
CA ALA A 77 -1.76 11.41 34.47
C ALA A 77 -2.47 10.22 35.12
N GLU A 78 -1.81 9.06 35.19
CA GLU A 78 -2.46 7.86 35.74
C GLU A 78 -2.69 7.96 37.26
N SER A 79 -1.74 8.54 38.02
CA SER A 79 -1.82 8.57 39.49
C SER A 79 -1.62 9.94 40.13
N THR A 80 -0.73 10.77 39.60
CA THR A 80 -0.30 12.01 40.26
C THR A 80 -0.35 13.17 39.28
N GLU A 81 -1.00 14.25 39.68
CA GLU A 81 -1.03 15.49 38.90
C GLU A 81 0.37 16.12 38.86
N TYR A 82 0.74 16.65 37.69
CA TYR A 82 2.03 17.30 37.50
C TYR A 82 1.90 18.45 36.51
N VAL A 83 2.86 19.38 36.55
CA VAL A 83 2.97 20.44 35.56
C VAL A 83 4.01 20.03 34.53
N ALA A 84 3.56 19.80 33.29
CA ALA A 84 4.40 19.48 32.16
C ALA A 84 5.16 20.73 31.69
N HIS A 85 6.48 20.68 31.78
CA HIS A 85 7.40 21.72 31.31
C HIS A 85 8.20 21.28 30.08
N GLU A 86 8.29 19.98 29.80
CA GLU A 86 9.11 19.42 28.74
C GLU A 86 8.30 18.51 27.82
N ILE A 87 8.60 18.56 26.52
CA ILE A 87 8.13 17.58 25.53
C ILE A 87 9.33 17.15 24.69
N GLY A 88 9.62 15.85 24.68
CA GLY A 88 10.67 15.24 23.86
C GLY A 88 10.09 14.52 22.66
N LEU A 89 10.74 14.68 21.50
CA LEU A 89 10.51 13.86 20.32
C LEU A 89 11.65 12.86 20.18
N TRP A 90 11.31 11.58 20.05
CA TRP A 90 12.28 10.49 20.02
C TRP A 90 12.25 9.77 18.68
N GLY A 91 13.40 9.27 18.26
CA GLY A 91 13.52 8.44 17.08
C GLY A 91 14.89 7.81 16.94
N HIS A 92 15.06 7.03 15.89
CA HIS A 92 16.29 6.33 15.56
C HIS A 92 16.50 6.29 14.05
N ILE A 93 17.72 5.93 13.64
CA ILE A 93 18.08 5.71 12.24
C ILE A 93 18.34 4.23 12.03
N ASP A 94 17.73 3.61 11.02
CA ASP A 94 17.79 2.17 10.71
C ASP A 94 17.54 1.29 11.95
N ASP A 95 18.52 0.52 12.42
CA ASP A 95 18.46 -0.30 13.64
C ASP A 95 19.22 0.34 14.82
N GLY A 96 19.46 1.65 14.75
CA GLY A 96 20.21 2.43 15.73
C GLY A 96 19.46 2.64 17.06
N PRO A 97 20.14 3.22 18.07
CA PRO A 97 19.53 3.47 19.36
C PRO A 97 18.49 4.59 19.31
N ARG A 98 17.41 4.43 20.07
CA ARG A 98 16.41 5.48 20.32
C ARG A 98 17.08 6.71 20.93
N THR A 99 16.93 7.84 20.28
CA THR A 99 17.63 9.10 20.56
C THR A 99 16.63 10.24 20.70
N LEU A 100 16.88 11.15 21.65
CA LEU A 100 16.10 12.39 21.78
C LEU A 100 16.45 13.32 20.62
N ILE A 101 15.53 13.47 19.67
CA ILE A 101 15.74 14.30 18.47
C ILE A 101 15.57 15.77 18.79
N ALA A 102 14.48 16.08 19.50
CA ALA A 102 14.11 17.44 19.82
C ALA A 102 13.57 17.54 21.23
N LEU A 103 13.84 18.67 21.86
CA LEU A 103 13.34 19.02 23.19
C LEU A 103 12.63 20.36 23.11
N HIS A 104 11.38 20.40 23.56
CA HIS A 104 10.61 21.61 23.72
C HIS A 104 10.33 21.86 25.19
N GLN A 105 10.49 23.11 25.63
CA GLN A 105 10.27 23.47 27.03
C GLN A 105 9.51 24.78 27.20
N ASP A 106 8.70 24.85 28.24
CA ASP A 106 8.15 26.10 28.77
C ASP A 106 8.76 26.40 30.14
N SER A 107 9.60 27.44 30.19
CA SER A 107 10.33 27.87 31.38
C SER A 107 9.49 28.66 32.40
N GLN A 108 8.24 29.02 32.07
CA GLN A 108 7.44 29.92 32.91
C GLN A 108 6.19 29.28 33.49
N THR A 109 5.34 28.72 32.64
CA THR A 109 3.98 28.31 33.07
C THR A 109 3.83 26.80 33.11
N GLY A 110 4.32 26.12 32.07
CA GLY A 110 4.04 24.70 31.89
C GLY A 110 2.54 24.45 31.70
N ILE A 111 2.17 23.19 31.63
CA ILE A 111 0.77 22.75 31.47
C ILE A 111 0.43 21.84 32.61
N ASN A 112 -0.61 22.20 33.36
CA ASN A 112 -1.11 21.33 34.40
C ASN A 112 -1.80 20.11 33.79
N ILE A 113 -1.25 18.92 34.05
CA ILE A 113 -1.77 17.63 33.60
C ILE A 113 -2.55 17.01 34.77
N PRO A 114 -3.89 16.99 34.72
CA PRO A 114 -4.69 16.43 35.80
C PRO A 114 -4.58 14.91 35.82
N THR A 115 -4.95 14.31 36.96
CA THR A 115 -5.11 12.85 37.02
C THR A 115 -6.31 12.38 36.22
N LYS A 116 -6.26 11.14 35.76
CA LYS A 116 -7.37 10.46 35.08
C LYS A 116 -8.62 10.33 35.94
N ALA A 117 -8.45 10.23 37.26
CA ALA A 117 -9.57 10.21 38.21
C ALA A 117 -10.30 11.56 38.30
N SER A 118 -9.54 12.67 38.24
CA SER A 118 -10.12 14.02 38.26
C SER A 118 -10.72 14.43 36.91
N SER A 119 -10.05 14.08 35.82
CA SER A 119 -10.41 14.52 34.46
C SER A 119 -10.10 13.41 33.45
N PRO A 120 -10.99 12.40 33.31
CA PRO A 120 -10.75 11.25 32.44
C PRO A 120 -10.67 11.62 30.96
N ASP A 121 -11.34 12.70 30.56
CA ASP A 121 -11.40 13.18 29.17
C ASP A 121 -10.34 14.26 28.85
N PHE A 122 -9.40 14.51 29.75
CA PHE A 122 -8.35 15.51 29.49
C PHE A 122 -7.46 15.06 28.33
N ILE A 123 -7.33 15.90 27.32
CA ILE A 123 -6.36 15.74 26.24
C ILE A 123 -5.71 17.09 25.97
N PHE A 124 -4.40 17.14 26.09
CA PHE A 124 -3.62 18.29 25.65
C PHE A 124 -2.93 17.95 24.32
N ALA A 125 -3.04 18.81 23.31
CA ALA A 125 -2.41 18.60 22.00
C ALA A 125 -1.51 19.79 21.62
N LEU A 126 -0.27 19.50 21.23
CA LEU A 126 0.70 20.49 20.76
C LEU A 126 1.11 20.18 19.32
N TYR A 127 1.32 21.23 18.53
CA TYR A 127 1.87 21.13 17.18
C TYR A 127 3.34 21.54 17.20
N LEU A 128 4.22 20.62 16.85
CA LEU A 128 5.67 20.81 16.79
C LEU A 128 6.10 20.82 15.33
N VAL A 129 6.70 21.90 14.86
CA VAL A 129 7.26 21.96 13.49
C VAL A 129 8.76 21.83 13.56
N HIS A 130 9.30 20.83 12.87
CA HIS A 130 10.73 20.58 12.77
C HIS A 130 11.17 20.54 11.31
N ALA A 131 12.29 21.19 11.00
CA ALA A 131 12.91 21.16 9.68
C ALA A 131 13.53 19.77 9.38
N ILE A 132 12.68 18.76 9.27
CA ILE A 132 12.97 17.39 8.88
C ILE A 132 12.34 17.23 7.51
N SER A 133 13.13 17.49 6.47
CA SER A 133 12.70 17.37 5.07
C SER A 133 13.83 16.78 4.24
N ASN A 134 13.62 15.58 3.71
CA ASN A 134 14.48 14.94 2.73
C ASN A 134 13.59 14.17 1.73
N SER A 135 14.14 13.81 0.58
CA SER A 135 13.49 12.94 -0.42
C SER A 135 13.56 11.44 -0.06
N ASP A 136 14.31 11.08 0.98
CA ASP A 136 14.38 9.71 1.52
C ASP A 136 13.22 9.38 2.49
N THR A 137 13.10 8.11 2.85
CA THR A 137 11.97 7.59 3.62
C THR A 137 12.01 8.09 5.07
N LEU A 138 10.93 8.78 5.48
CA LEU A 138 10.62 9.11 6.86
C LEU A 138 9.49 8.19 7.34
N THR A 139 9.74 7.42 8.40
CA THR A 139 8.73 6.61 9.07
C THR A 139 8.34 7.28 10.39
N VAL A 140 7.05 7.38 10.68
CA VAL A 140 6.55 7.92 11.95
C VAL A 140 5.58 6.93 12.56
N ASN A 141 5.86 6.51 13.78
CA ASN A 141 4.94 5.66 14.53
C ASN A 141 3.79 6.51 15.07
N ILE A 142 2.63 6.38 14.41
CA ILE A 142 1.39 7.02 14.82
C ILE A 142 0.70 6.15 15.86
N ASP A 143 0.38 6.73 17.02
CA ASP A 143 -0.39 6.06 18.06
C ASP A 143 -1.87 6.00 17.66
N THR A 144 -2.33 4.82 17.25
CA THR A 144 -3.71 4.59 16.81
C THR A 144 -4.72 4.54 17.96
N SER A 145 -4.25 4.53 19.22
CA SER A 145 -5.11 4.56 20.41
C SER A 145 -5.43 5.97 20.89
N ALA A 146 -4.74 6.97 20.34
CA ALA A 146 -4.96 8.38 20.65
C ALA A 146 -6.33 8.86 20.16
N VAL A 147 -6.97 9.76 20.91
CA VAL A 147 -8.28 10.31 20.54
C VAL A 147 -8.10 11.27 19.36
N VAL A 148 -8.52 10.82 18.18
CA VAL A 148 -8.43 11.59 16.93
C VAL A 148 -9.61 12.53 16.76
N SER A 149 -9.36 13.72 16.19
CA SER A 149 -10.45 14.62 15.81
C SER A 149 -11.23 14.03 14.64
N LYS A 150 -12.53 14.37 14.54
CA LYS A 150 -13.37 13.97 13.40
C LYS A 150 -12.71 14.29 12.06
N SER A 151 -12.05 15.44 11.93
CA SER A 151 -11.33 15.82 10.71
C SER A 151 -10.22 14.85 10.31
N THR A 152 -9.44 14.35 11.27
CA THR A 152 -8.39 13.37 11.02
C THR A 152 -9.00 12.04 10.59
N MET A 153 -10.10 11.64 11.24
CA MET A 153 -10.87 10.45 10.84
C MET A 153 -11.47 10.59 9.44
N ASP A 154 -12.07 11.74 9.11
CA ASP A 154 -12.64 12.01 7.79
C ASP A 154 -11.58 11.95 6.69
N ASN A 155 -10.39 12.53 6.93
CA ASN A 155 -9.26 12.46 6.00
C ASN A 155 -8.78 11.01 5.80
N ALA A 156 -8.65 10.24 6.88
CA ALA A 156 -8.26 8.83 6.80
C ALA A 156 -9.29 8.00 6.01
N ILE A 157 -10.59 8.25 6.22
CA ILE A 157 -11.66 7.63 5.44
C ILE A 157 -11.57 8.02 3.97
N ALA A 158 -11.33 9.30 3.66
CA ALA A 158 -11.20 9.78 2.28
C ALA A 158 -10.05 9.09 1.55
N THR A 159 -8.89 8.96 2.20
CA THR A 159 -7.73 8.23 1.66
C THR A 159 -8.06 6.76 1.45
N ALA A 160 -8.62 6.08 2.45
CA ALA A 160 -8.98 4.66 2.34
C ALA A 160 -10.00 4.39 1.21
N VAL A 161 -10.99 5.27 1.04
CA VAL A 161 -11.96 5.19 -0.05
C VAL A 161 -11.30 5.41 -1.41
N SER A 162 -10.35 6.35 -1.51
CA SER A 162 -9.57 6.60 -2.72
C SER A 162 -8.75 5.37 -3.12
N ASP A 163 -8.03 4.76 -2.17
CA ASP A 163 -7.20 3.58 -2.41
C ASP A 163 -8.04 2.35 -2.79
N ALA A 164 -9.18 2.17 -2.12
CA ALA A 164 -10.14 1.11 -2.47
C ALA A 164 -10.70 1.32 -3.89
N SER A 165 -11.03 2.56 -4.26
CA SER A 165 -11.55 2.89 -5.60
C SER A 165 -10.50 2.64 -6.69
N LYS A 166 -9.25 3.00 -6.43
CA LYS A 166 -8.12 2.71 -7.33
C LYS A 166 -7.94 1.20 -7.53
N THR A 167 -7.89 0.45 -6.43
CA THR A 167 -7.77 -1.02 -6.46
C THR A 167 -8.91 -1.67 -7.25
N LEU A 168 -10.14 -1.16 -7.08
CA LEU A 168 -11.29 -1.66 -7.82
C LEU A 168 -11.18 -1.36 -9.32
N ASN A 169 -10.77 -0.14 -9.68
CA ASN A 169 -10.54 0.24 -11.08
C ASN A 169 -9.47 -0.62 -11.74
N ASP A 170 -8.35 -0.88 -11.06
CA ASP A 170 -7.27 -1.73 -11.60
C ASP A 170 -7.78 -3.15 -11.90
N LYS A 171 -8.61 -3.72 -11.00
CA LYS A 171 -9.27 -5.02 -11.23
C LYS A 171 -10.25 -4.98 -12.39
N ILE A 172 -11.01 -3.89 -12.54
CA ILE A 172 -11.95 -3.72 -13.65
C ILE A 172 -11.18 -3.66 -14.98
N VAL A 173 -10.10 -2.88 -15.06
CA VAL A 173 -9.25 -2.77 -16.24
C VAL A 173 -8.67 -4.14 -16.60
N SER A 174 -8.07 -4.84 -15.64
CA SER A 174 -7.53 -6.19 -15.87
C SER A 174 -8.59 -7.18 -16.38
N ASN A 175 -9.78 -7.18 -15.78
CA ASN A 175 -10.88 -8.01 -16.25
C ASN A 175 -11.36 -7.62 -17.66
N SER A 176 -11.38 -6.33 -17.99
CA SER A 176 -11.78 -5.85 -19.31
C SER A 176 -10.81 -6.31 -20.41
N GLU A 177 -9.51 -6.32 -20.13
CA GLU A 177 -8.47 -6.83 -21.03
C GLU A 177 -8.61 -8.34 -21.25
N ALA A 178 -8.88 -9.10 -20.18
CA ALA A 178 -9.14 -10.53 -20.27
C ALA A 178 -10.40 -10.83 -21.11
N ILE A 179 -11.49 -10.08 -20.91
CA ILE A 179 -12.72 -10.21 -21.70
C ILE A 179 -12.48 -9.88 -23.18
N SER A 180 -11.72 -8.82 -23.48
CA SER A 180 -11.36 -8.44 -24.85
C SER A 180 -10.57 -9.55 -25.56
N THR A 181 -9.59 -10.12 -24.86
CA THR A 181 -8.79 -11.26 -25.34
C THR A 181 -9.67 -12.47 -25.63
N ASN A 182 -10.56 -12.83 -24.71
CA ASN A 182 -11.48 -13.94 -24.89
C ASN A 182 -12.45 -13.71 -26.06
N THR A 183 -12.95 -12.49 -26.23
CA THR A 183 -13.82 -12.09 -27.35
C THR A 183 -13.11 -12.25 -28.69
N SER A 184 -11.84 -11.86 -28.76
CA SER A 184 -11.00 -12.05 -29.96
C SER A 184 -10.80 -13.53 -30.29
N ASN A 185 -10.50 -14.35 -29.28
CA ASN A 185 -10.34 -15.80 -29.45
C ASN A 185 -11.63 -16.48 -29.91
N ILE A 186 -12.79 -16.12 -29.33
CA ILE A 186 -14.10 -16.62 -29.77
C ILE A 186 -14.38 -16.22 -31.22
N SER A 187 -14.07 -14.99 -31.60
CA SER A 187 -14.25 -14.51 -32.99
C SER A 187 -13.42 -15.33 -33.97
N LYS A 188 -12.16 -15.63 -33.62
CA LYS A 188 -11.30 -16.50 -34.42
C LYS A 188 -11.86 -17.92 -34.52
N ASN A 189 -12.24 -18.53 -33.39
CA ASN A 189 -12.83 -19.87 -33.38
C ASN A 189 -14.11 -19.94 -34.23
N THR A 190 -14.94 -18.89 -34.20
CA THR A 190 -16.15 -18.80 -35.02
C THR A 190 -15.82 -18.77 -36.50
N ALA A 191 -14.78 -18.01 -36.90
CA ALA A 191 -14.30 -18.00 -38.28
C ALA A 191 -13.77 -19.37 -38.73
N ASP A 192 -12.98 -20.03 -37.88
CA ASP A 192 -12.43 -21.35 -38.16
C ASP A 192 -13.53 -22.41 -38.32
N ILE A 193 -14.54 -22.42 -37.44
CA ILE A 193 -15.72 -23.31 -37.55
C ILE A 193 -16.49 -23.05 -38.85
N THR A 194 -16.67 -21.79 -39.22
CA THR A 194 -17.37 -21.42 -40.47
C THR A 194 -16.61 -21.95 -41.69
N ALA A 195 -15.28 -21.82 -41.69
CA ALA A 195 -14.43 -22.32 -42.76
C ALA A 195 -14.49 -23.86 -42.88
N LEU A 196 -14.45 -24.58 -41.74
CA LEU A 196 -14.60 -26.03 -41.69
C LEU A 196 -15.96 -26.49 -42.23
N ASN A 197 -17.04 -25.81 -41.82
CA ASN A 197 -18.40 -26.13 -42.28
C ASN A 197 -18.53 -25.97 -43.80
N ASN A 198 -18.00 -24.88 -44.35
CA ASN A 198 -17.98 -24.66 -45.80
C ASN A 198 -17.16 -25.73 -46.53
N SER A 199 -16.00 -26.13 -45.99
CA SER A 199 -15.18 -27.21 -46.56
C SER A 199 -15.92 -28.55 -46.57
N LEU A 200 -16.63 -28.88 -45.48
CA LEU A 200 -17.42 -30.10 -45.37
C LEU A 200 -18.57 -30.11 -46.38
N ASN A 201 -19.34 -29.02 -46.46
CA ASN A 201 -20.43 -28.89 -47.41
C ASN A 201 -19.95 -29.03 -48.86
N ASN A 202 -18.81 -28.44 -49.20
CA ASN A 202 -18.20 -28.62 -50.52
C ASN A 202 -17.81 -30.09 -50.78
N LYS A 203 -17.21 -30.79 -49.81
CA LYS A 203 -16.86 -32.20 -49.96
C LYS A 203 -18.09 -33.09 -50.15
N ILE A 204 -19.17 -32.84 -49.41
CA ILE A 204 -20.45 -33.56 -49.54
C ILE A 204 -21.01 -33.33 -50.95
N ALA A 205 -21.09 -32.08 -51.40
CA ALA A 205 -21.59 -31.73 -52.73
C ALA A 205 -20.78 -32.40 -53.86
N TRP A 206 -19.46 -32.46 -53.73
CA TRP A 206 -18.59 -33.18 -54.66
C TRP A 206 -18.83 -34.69 -54.64
N GLY A 207 -19.01 -35.28 -53.45
CA GLY A 207 -19.38 -36.68 -53.31
C GLY A 207 -20.68 -36.98 -54.07
N ASP A 208 -21.75 -36.23 -53.79
CA ASP A 208 -23.05 -36.39 -54.44
C ASP A 208 -22.97 -36.24 -55.96
N GLN A 209 -22.21 -35.26 -56.45
CA GLN A 209 -21.96 -35.07 -57.89
C GLN A 209 -21.27 -36.30 -58.52
N VAL A 210 -20.28 -36.89 -57.84
CA VAL A 210 -19.58 -38.10 -58.33
C VAL A 210 -20.51 -39.31 -58.30
N PHE A 211 -21.33 -39.47 -57.26
CA PHE A 211 -22.32 -40.55 -57.18
C PHE A 211 -23.41 -40.42 -58.26
N LEU A 212 -23.87 -39.20 -58.56
CA LEU A 212 -24.86 -38.95 -59.61
C LEU A 212 -24.28 -39.11 -61.03
N ASN A 213 -23.07 -38.59 -61.29
CA ASN A 213 -22.44 -38.70 -62.61
C ASN A 213 -21.98 -40.10 -62.96
N ASN A 214 -21.61 -40.92 -61.96
CA ASN A 214 -21.28 -42.31 -62.19
C ASN A 214 -22.52 -43.19 -62.41
N GLY A 215 -23.73 -42.65 -62.20
CA GLY A 215 -24.98 -43.37 -62.31
C GLY A 215 -25.08 -44.53 -61.32
N TYR A 216 -26.29 -44.95 -61.00
CA TYR A 216 -26.45 -46.33 -60.60
C TYR A 216 -26.00 -47.17 -61.80
N ALA A 217 -24.82 -47.80 -61.71
CA ALA A 217 -24.45 -48.85 -62.63
C ALA A 217 -25.45 -50.00 -62.42
N THR A 218 -26.60 -49.92 -63.07
CA THR A 218 -27.62 -50.97 -63.08
C THR A 218 -27.21 -52.14 -63.96
N ASP A 219 -26.07 -52.06 -64.65
CA ASP A 219 -25.47 -53.13 -65.41
C ASP A 219 -23.97 -53.30 -65.07
N ALA A 220 -23.60 -54.51 -64.67
CA ALA A 220 -22.27 -54.91 -64.24
C ALA A 220 -21.15 -54.71 -65.29
N ASN A 221 -21.50 -54.35 -66.53
CA ASN A 221 -20.57 -54.24 -67.65
C ASN A 221 -20.03 -52.83 -67.92
N GLN A 222 -20.47 -51.78 -67.20
CA GLN A 222 -19.97 -50.42 -67.42
C GLN A 222 -18.74 -50.04 -66.59
N CYS A 223 -18.35 -50.82 -65.58
CA CYS A 223 -17.17 -50.52 -64.74
C CYS A 223 -15.81 -50.68 -65.45
N SER A 224 -15.75 -51.15 -66.70
CA SER A 224 -14.49 -51.45 -67.38
C SER A 224 -13.97 -50.35 -68.33
N ARG A 225 -14.75 -49.28 -68.61
CA ARG A 225 -14.36 -48.25 -69.59
C ARG A 225 -13.99 -46.87 -69.02
N THR A 226 -14.33 -46.57 -67.77
CA THR A 226 -13.88 -45.35 -67.08
C THR A 226 -12.96 -45.77 -65.95
N GLY A 227 -11.65 -45.62 -66.15
CA GLY A 227 -10.58 -46.07 -65.24
C GLY A 227 -10.54 -45.36 -63.89
N ILE A 228 -11.57 -45.53 -63.07
CA ILE A 228 -11.62 -45.09 -61.67
C ILE A 228 -11.41 -46.33 -60.81
N TYR A 229 -10.16 -46.65 -60.51
CA TYR A 229 -9.81 -47.62 -59.47
C TYR A 229 -9.90 -46.94 -58.11
N TRP A 230 -10.88 -47.33 -57.30
CA TRP A 230 -10.84 -47.06 -55.86
C TRP A 230 -9.89 -48.07 -55.20
N THR A 231 -8.65 -47.67 -54.93
CA THR A 231 -7.82 -48.42 -53.97
C THR A 231 -8.13 -47.91 -52.57
N SER A 232 -9.06 -48.56 -51.87
CA SER A 232 -9.17 -48.38 -50.43
C SER A 232 -8.09 -49.23 -49.75
N THR A 233 -6.98 -48.60 -49.39
CA THR A 233 -6.00 -49.24 -48.49
C THR A 233 -6.55 -49.19 -47.07
N ALA A 234 -7.43 -50.14 -46.74
CA ALA A 234 -7.82 -50.39 -45.36
C ALA A 234 -6.71 -51.20 -44.68
N THR A 235 -5.84 -50.53 -43.94
CA THR A 235 -4.85 -51.19 -43.09
C THR A 235 -5.57 -51.78 -41.87
N ALA A 236 -5.93 -53.06 -41.95
CA ALA A 236 -6.43 -53.81 -40.80
C ALA A 236 -5.26 -54.05 -39.83
N ASN A 237 -5.26 -53.35 -38.69
CA ASN A 237 -4.29 -53.56 -37.63
C ASN A 237 -4.75 -54.78 -36.80
N VAL A 238 -4.21 -55.97 -37.12
CA VAL A 238 -4.45 -57.18 -36.32
C VAL A 238 -3.44 -57.17 -35.16
N GLN A 239 -3.89 -56.76 -33.97
CA GLN A 239 -3.17 -56.99 -32.73
C GLN A 239 -3.27 -58.47 -32.35
N GLY A 240 -2.21 -59.23 -32.59
CA GLY A 240 -2.04 -60.57 -32.04
C GLY A 240 -1.63 -60.48 -30.56
N TYR A 241 -2.46 -61.02 -29.68
CA TYR A 241 -2.10 -61.29 -28.29
C TYR A 241 -1.19 -62.53 -28.24
N GLY A 242 -0.02 -62.37 -27.63
CA GLY A 242 0.89 -63.41 -27.18
C GLY A 242 1.57 -62.93 -25.90
#